data_AF-A0A2I0KEC9-F1
#
_entry.id   AF-A0A2I0KEC9-F1
#
_cell.length_a   1.000
_cell.length_b   1.000
_cell.length_c   1.000
_cell.angle_alpha   90.00
_cell.angle_beta   90.00
_cell.angle_gamma   90.00
#
_symmetry.space_group_name_H-M   'P 1'
#
loop_
_entity.id
_entity.type
_entity.pdbx_description
1 polymer ?
#
loop_
_entity_poly.entity_id
_entity_poly.type
_entity_poly.pdbx_seq_one_letter_code
_entity_poly.pdbx_strand_id
1 'polypeptide(L)'
;MVKIISVFIMAGCFFAELSYVNPPASEVMKGMFIPKLSGKGATPDAIALLGALVMPHNLFLHSALVLSRKVPRSVHGINDACRYFLIESGFALFVAFLINVAVVSVSGTVCFAENISSENADRCSDLTLNSASFLLKNVLGQSSSTIYAIALLASGQSSTITGTYAGQYIMQGFLDLKMKKWLRNLTTRCIAIIPSLVVSIIGGSSGAGRLIIIASMILSFELPFALIPLLKFSSSATKMGPHKNSTYVLVVSWILGAGIIGINIYYLSTGFVEWLIGNGLPKVANAFIGILVFPLMAVYILAVIYLTFRKDVVATFIDPTSLTWRLRPIVPSISS
;
A
#
# COMPACT_ATOMS: atom_id res chain seq x y z
N MET A 1 14.04 -13.19 -10.56
CA MET A 1 13.48 -14.21 -11.47
C MET A 1 12.40 -15.04 -10.78
N VAL A 2 12.70 -15.86 -9.76
CA VAL A 2 11.71 -16.73 -9.07
C VAL A 2 10.46 -15.98 -8.58
N LYS A 3 10.60 -14.82 -7.93
CA LYS A 3 9.46 -14.03 -7.44
C LYS A 3 8.50 -13.60 -8.55
N ILE A 4 9.06 -13.12 -9.66
CA ILE A 4 8.30 -12.64 -10.82
C ILE A 4 7.55 -13.83 -11.42
N ILE A 5 8.22 -14.97 -11.57
CA ILE A 5 7.60 -16.21 -12.05
C ILE A 5 6.43 -16.62 -11.15
N SER A 6 6.59 -16.62 -9.83
CA SER A 6 5.50 -16.97 -8.90
C SER A 6 4.30 -16.02 -9.00
N VAL A 7 4.54 -14.71 -9.14
CA VAL A 7 3.44 -13.74 -9.31
C VAL A 7 2.70 -13.96 -10.63
N PHE A 8 3.41 -14.18 -11.74
CA PHE A 8 2.78 -14.47 -13.03
C PHE A 8 2.03 -15.80 -13.04
N ILE A 9 2.57 -16.84 -12.38
CA ILE A 9 1.86 -18.12 -12.21
C ILE A 9 0.55 -17.88 -11.45
N MET A 10 0.57 -17.17 -10.32
CA MET A 10 -0.66 -16.90 -9.57
C MET A 10 -1.66 -16.06 -10.34
N ALA A 11 -1.19 -15.01 -11.03
CA ALA A 11 -2.04 -14.21 -11.88
C ALA A 11 -2.71 -15.09 -12.93
N GLY A 12 -1.93 -15.92 -13.64
CA GLY A 12 -2.44 -16.87 -14.63
C GLY A 12 -3.45 -17.87 -14.04
N CYS A 13 -3.20 -18.38 -12.84
CA CYS A 13 -4.14 -19.26 -12.14
C CYS A 13 -5.47 -18.56 -11.82
N PHE A 14 -5.45 -17.33 -11.30
CA PHE A 14 -6.67 -16.57 -11.03
C PHE A 14 -7.41 -16.17 -12.31
N PHE A 15 -6.70 -15.85 -13.40
CA PHE A 15 -7.34 -15.60 -14.69
C PHE A 15 -7.95 -16.87 -15.30
N ALA A 16 -7.28 -18.02 -15.16
CA ALA A 16 -7.81 -19.30 -15.59
C ALA A 16 -9.07 -19.67 -14.79
N GLU A 17 -9.06 -19.47 -13.47
CA GLU A 17 -10.25 -19.66 -12.62
C GLU A 17 -11.38 -18.72 -13.02
N LEU A 18 -11.07 -17.44 -13.27
CA LEU A 18 -12.05 -16.48 -13.75
C LEU A 18 -12.71 -16.95 -15.06
N SER A 19 -11.93 -17.51 -15.98
CA SER A 19 -12.43 -18.08 -17.24
C SER A 19 -13.18 -19.40 -17.06
N TYR A 20 -12.92 -20.16 -15.99
CA TYR A 20 -13.61 -21.42 -15.71
C TYR A 20 -14.97 -21.14 -15.06
N VAL A 21 -14.97 -20.31 -14.03
CA VAL A 21 -16.14 -19.95 -13.22
C VAL A 21 -17.14 -19.10 -14.02
N ASN A 22 -16.69 -18.44 -15.10
CA ASN A 22 -17.53 -17.65 -16.01
C ASN A 22 -18.53 -16.73 -15.28
N PRO A 23 -18.04 -15.81 -14.42
CA PRO A 23 -18.91 -14.89 -13.73
C PRO A 23 -19.70 -14.04 -14.74
N PRO A 24 -20.95 -13.67 -14.45
CA PRO A 24 -21.75 -12.83 -15.33
C PRO A 24 -21.05 -11.48 -15.56
N ALA A 25 -20.44 -11.32 -16.74
CA ALA A 25 -19.60 -10.15 -17.06
C ALA A 25 -20.36 -8.82 -16.93
N SER A 26 -21.68 -8.83 -17.18
CA SER A 26 -22.55 -7.67 -16.98
C SER A 26 -22.56 -7.21 -15.53
N GLU A 27 -22.69 -8.13 -14.56
CA GLU A 27 -22.71 -7.79 -13.14
C GLU A 27 -21.32 -7.40 -12.61
N VAL A 28 -20.25 -8.04 -13.10
CA VAL A 28 -18.87 -7.64 -12.77
C VAL A 28 -18.59 -6.21 -13.24
N MET A 29 -18.95 -5.89 -14.50
CA MET A 29 -18.79 -4.54 -15.05
C MET A 29 -19.65 -3.53 -14.31
N LYS A 30 -20.89 -3.88 -13.98
CA LYS A 30 -21.80 -3.05 -13.20
C LYS A 30 -21.23 -2.76 -11.81
N GLY A 31 -20.69 -3.76 -11.12
CA GLY A 31 -20.02 -3.61 -9.82
C GLY A 31 -18.72 -2.80 -9.90
N MET A 32 -18.02 -2.85 -11.03
CA MET A 32 -16.78 -2.10 -11.24
C MET A 32 -17.02 -0.59 -11.44
N PHE A 33 -18.12 -0.20 -12.10
CA PHE A 33 -18.42 1.20 -12.43
C PHE A 33 -19.48 1.85 -11.53
N ILE A 34 -20.32 1.08 -10.85
CA ILE A 34 -21.39 1.61 -10.00
C ILE A 34 -21.07 1.25 -8.53
N PRO A 35 -20.51 2.20 -7.75
CA PRO A 35 -20.20 1.96 -6.35
C PRO A 35 -21.51 1.80 -5.55
N LYS A 36 -21.76 0.59 -5.05
CA LYS A 36 -22.84 0.31 -4.09
C LYS A 36 -22.25 -0.39 -2.88
N LEU A 37 -22.36 0.24 -1.72
CA LEU A 37 -22.02 -0.35 -0.43
C LEU A 37 -23.29 -0.90 0.20
N SER A 38 -23.53 -2.19 0.03
CA SER A 38 -24.68 -2.89 0.60
C SER A 38 -24.22 -3.82 1.72
N GLY A 39 -24.78 -3.66 2.93
CA GLY A 39 -24.50 -4.54 4.07
C GLY A 39 -23.55 -3.94 5.12
N LYS A 40 -23.59 -4.50 6.34
CA LYS A 40 -22.86 -3.96 7.50
C LYS A 40 -21.33 -4.17 7.44
N GLY A 41 -20.85 -5.17 6.69
CA GLY A 41 -19.40 -5.46 6.55
C GLY A 41 -18.73 -4.88 5.29
N ALA A 42 -19.49 -4.50 4.27
CA ALA A 42 -18.94 -4.08 2.98
C ALA A 42 -18.13 -2.77 3.05
N THR A 43 -18.48 -1.86 3.96
CA THR A 43 -17.77 -0.59 4.11
C THR A 43 -16.40 -0.78 4.77
N PRO A 44 -16.27 -1.46 5.93
CA PRO A 44 -14.97 -1.80 6.49
C PRO A 44 -14.05 -2.56 5.53
N ASP A 45 -14.57 -3.55 4.80
CA ASP A 45 -13.78 -4.37 3.87
C ASP A 45 -13.29 -3.56 2.66
N ALA A 46 -14.15 -2.72 2.08
CA ALA A 46 -13.77 -1.84 0.98
C ALA A 46 -12.67 -0.85 1.38
N ILE A 47 -12.74 -0.33 2.61
CA ILE A 47 -11.71 0.60 3.11
C ILE A 47 -10.42 -0.16 3.46
N ALA A 48 -10.51 -1.35 4.06
CA ALA A 48 -9.36 -2.19 4.32
C ALA A 48 -8.64 -2.56 3.01
N LEU A 49 -9.38 -2.87 1.96
CA LEU A 49 -8.84 -3.10 0.62
C LEU A 49 -8.16 -1.84 0.06
N LEU A 50 -8.79 -0.66 0.18
CA LEU A 50 -8.20 0.60 -0.25
C LEU A 50 -6.87 0.91 0.47
N GLY A 51 -6.84 0.72 1.79
CA GLY A 51 -5.64 0.91 2.61
C GLY A 51 -4.52 -0.09 2.27
N ALA A 52 -4.88 -1.34 1.99
CA ALA A 52 -3.92 -2.35 1.54
C ALA A 52 -3.30 -2.03 0.16
N LEU A 53 -4.05 -1.36 -0.73
CA LEU A 53 -3.56 -0.96 -2.05
C LEU A 53 -2.63 0.26 -1.99
N VAL A 54 -2.94 1.23 -1.14
CA VAL A 54 -2.17 2.47 -1.03
C VAL A 54 -1.19 2.38 0.13
N MET A 55 -0.02 1.78 -0.13
CA MET A 55 1.01 1.59 0.90
C MET A 55 1.98 2.80 0.98
N PRO A 56 2.10 3.50 2.13
CA PRO A 56 2.99 4.65 2.28
C PRO A 56 4.48 4.32 2.02
N HIS A 57 4.96 3.15 2.45
CA HIS A 57 6.35 2.75 2.18
C HIS A 57 6.66 2.57 0.69
N ASN A 58 5.66 2.21 -0.13
CA ASN A 58 5.83 2.14 -1.58
C ASN A 58 5.97 3.53 -2.20
N LEU A 59 5.33 4.56 -1.64
CA LEU A 59 5.53 5.95 -2.07
C LEU A 59 7.00 6.37 -1.89
N PHE A 60 7.55 6.15 -0.69
CA PHE A 60 8.95 6.47 -0.39
C PHE A 60 9.93 5.64 -1.23
N LEU A 61 9.69 4.33 -1.33
CA LEU A 61 10.55 3.44 -2.08
C LEU A 61 10.56 3.79 -3.57
N HIS A 62 9.39 4.06 -4.16
CA HIS A 62 9.30 4.39 -5.57
C HIS A 62 10.02 5.71 -5.88
N SER A 63 9.82 6.74 -5.05
CA SER A 63 10.56 8.01 -5.17
C SER A 63 12.08 7.81 -5.11
N ALA A 64 12.57 6.87 -4.30
CA ALA A 64 14.00 6.60 -4.19
C ALA A 64 14.54 5.71 -5.32
N LEU A 65 13.76 4.74 -5.81
CA LEU A 65 14.17 3.86 -6.92
C LEU A 65 14.31 4.64 -8.23
N VAL A 66 13.48 5.67 -8.46
CA VAL A 66 13.62 6.57 -9.62
C VAL A 66 15.01 7.22 -9.64
N LEU A 67 15.58 7.56 -8.48
CA LEU A 67 16.92 8.15 -8.37
C LEU A 67 18.06 7.15 -8.59
N SER A 68 17.80 5.84 -8.55
CA SER A 68 18.82 4.81 -8.80
C SER A 68 19.16 4.67 -10.30
N ARG A 69 18.30 5.16 -11.20
CA ARG A 69 18.53 5.12 -12.65
C ARG A 69 19.30 6.36 -13.09
N LYS A 70 20.21 6.18 -14.05
CA LYS A 70 20.95 7.29 -14.66
C LYS A 70 20.01 8.07 -15.58
N VAL A 71 19.50 9.22 -15.11
CA VAL A 71 18.66 10.12 -15.88
C VAL A 71 19.52 11.32 -16.34
N PRO A 72 19.57 11.63 -17.66
CA PRO A 72 20.27 12.82 -18.13
C PRO A 72 19.62 14.09 -17.54
N ARG A 73 20.43 15.03 -17.04
CA ARG A 73 19.96 16.27 -16.38
C ARG A 73 19.41 17.32 -17.36
N SER A 74 19.12 16.95 -18.61
CA SER A 74 18.46 17.83 -19.57
C SER A 74 16.96 17.83 -19.35
N VAL A 75 16.29 18.94 -19.67
CA VAL A 75 14.81 19.07 -19.56
C VAL A 75 14.10 17.96 -20.35
N HIS A 76 14.58 17.68 -21.57
CA HIS A 76 14.07 16.60 -22.41
C HIS A 76 14.28 15.21 -21.78
N GLY A 77 15.49 14.96 -21.26
CA GLY A 77 15.83 13.71 -20.59
C GLY A 77 15.01 13.41 -19.35
N ILE A 78 14.72 14.44 -18.54
CA ILE A 78 13.84 14.31 -17.37
C ILE A 78 12.40 14.01 -17.80
N ASN A 79 11.89 14.70 -18.83
CA ASN A 79 10.53 14.49 -19.31
C ASN A 79 10.33 13.08 -19.89
N ASP A 80 11.29 12.60 -20.67
CA ASP A 80 11.28 11.23 -21.21
C ASP A 80 11.35 10.20 -20.08
N ALA A 81 12.24 10.40 -19.10
CA ALA A 81 12.32 9.53 -17.93
C ALA A 81 10.99 9.50 -17.17
N CYS A 82 10.36 10.65 -16.91
CA CYS A 82 9.04 10.72 -16.28
C CYS A 82 7.97 9.94 -17.07
N ARG A 83 7.96 10.04 -18.41
CA ARG A 83 7.03 9.29 -19.26
C ARG A 83 7.26 7.78 -19.15
N TYR A 84 8.50 7.32 -19.22
CA TYR A 84 8.82 5.90 -19.08
C TYR A 84 8.46 5.36 -17.69
N PHE A 85 8.78 6.11 -16.62
CA PHE A 85 8.40 5.72 -15.26
C PHE A 85 6.88 5.68 -15.05
N LEU A 86 6.15 6.61 -15.68
CA LEU A 86 4.68 6.61 -15.64
C LEU A 86 4.10 5.38 -16.34
N ILE A 87 4.61 5.02 -17.53
CA ILE A 87 4.18 3.84 -18.26
C ILE A 87 4.53 2.56 -17.48
N GLU A 88 5.74 2.46 -16.95
CA GLU A 88 6.19 1.29 -16.17
C GLU A 88 5.34 1.10 -14.91
N SER A 89 5.11 2.17 -14.14
CA SER A 89 4.29 2.11 -12.93
C SER A 89 2.82 1.88 -13.26
N GLY A 90 2.31 2.53 -14.31
CA GLY A 90 0.93 2.39 -14.77
C GLY A 90 0.63 0.97 -15.23
N PHE A 91 1.53 0.35 -15.98
CA PHE A 91 1.39 -1.05 -16.40
C PHE A 91 1.41 -2.00 -15.19
N ALA A 92 2.32 -1.80 -14.24
CA ALA A 92 2.39 -2.63 -13.03
C ALA A 92 1.11 -2.51 -12.18
N LEU A 93 0.61 -1.29 -11.96
CA LEU A 93 -0.65 -1.05 -11.23
C LEU A 93 -1.87 -1.59 -11.97
N PHE A 94 -1.87 -1.52 -13.31
CA PHE A 94 -2.94 -2.09 -14.13
C PHE A 94 -2.99 -3.62 -14.02
N VAL A 95 -1.84 -4.30 -14.07
CA VAL A 95 -1.78 -5.75 -13.84
C VAL A 95 -2.26 -6.10 -12.43
N ALA A 96 -1.81 -5.35 -11.41
CA ALA A 96 -2.28 -5.56 -10.04
C ALA A 96 -3.80 -5.36 -9.89
N PHE A 97 -4.35 -4.34 -10.56
CA PHE A 97 -5.79 -4.11 -10.63
C PHE A 97 -6.54 -5.31 -11.23
N LEU A 98 -6.08 -5.84 -12.38
CA LEU A 98 -6.73 -7.00 -13.01
C LEU A 98 -6.68 -8.25 -12.11
N ILE A 99 -5.57 -8.48 -11.41
CA ILE A 99 -5.46 -9.59 -10.45
C ILE A 99 -6.47 -9.41 -9.31
N ASN A 100 -6.60 -8.21 -8.74
CA ASN A 100 -7.57 -7.95 -7.68
C ASN A 100 -9.01 -8.14 -8.16
N VAL A 101 -9.33 -7.68 -9.38
CA VAL A 101 -10.65 -7.92 -10.00
C VAL A 101 -10.90 -9.42 -10.17
N ALA A 102 -9.91 -10.18 -10.64
CA ALA A 102 -10.03 -11.63 -10.79
C ALA A 102 -10.27 -12.33 -9.43
N VAL A 103 -9.49 -11.98 -8.40
CA VAL A 103 -9.63 -12.57 -7.05
C VAL A 103 -11.00 -12.26 -6.45
N VAL A 104 -11.44 -10.99 -6.50
CA VAL A 104 -12.75 -10.57 -5.94
C VAL A 104 -13.91 -11.20 -6.72
N SER A 105 -13.81 -11.28 -8.05
CA SER A 105 -14.84 -11.88 -8.90
C SER A 105 -14.97 -13.39 -8.68
N VAL A 106 -13.84 -14.12 -8.67
CA VAL A 106 -13.81 -15.56 -8.36
C VAL A 106 -14.35 -15.80 -6.94
N SER A 107 -13.91 -15.01 -5.96
CA SER A 107 -14.44 -15.11 -4.59
C SER A 107 -15.94 -14.88 -4.54
N GLY A 108 -16.46 -13.87 -5.24
CA GLY A 108 -17.89 -13.60 -5.32
C GLY A 108 -18.64 -14.77 -5.94
N THR A 109 -18.24 -15.26 -7.10
CA THR A 109 -19.01 -16.31 -7.77
C THR A 109 -18.92 -17.67 -7.08
N VAL A 110 -17.76 -18.04 -6.51
CA VAL A 110 -17.63 -19.30 -5.77
C VAL A 110 -18.40 -19.25 -4.44
N CYS A 111 -18.40 -18.11 -3.74
CA CYS A 111 -19.05 -17.98 -2.44
C CYS A 111 -20.54 -17.61 -2.48
N PHE A 112 -21.06 -17.14 -3.62
CA PHE A 112 -22.49 -16.86 -3.82
C PHE A 112 -23.19 -17.90 -4.71
N ALA A 113 -22.53 -19.00 -5.07
CA ALA A 113 -23.17 -20.10 -5.79
C ALA A 113 -24.31 -20.73 -4.95
N GLU A 114 -25.39 -21.14 -5.59
CA GLU A 114 -26.58 -21.66 -4.88
C GLU A 114 -26.39 -23.06 -4.27
N ASN A 115 -25.32 -23.78 -4.64
CA ASN A 115 -25.10 -25.20 -4.32
C ASN A 115 -23.78 -25.43 -3.57
N ILE A 116 -23.52 -24.62 -2.55
CA ILE A 116 -22.29 -24.69 -1.74
C ILE A 116 -22.50 -25.70 -0.61
N SER A 117 -21.58 -26.66 -0.46
CA SER A 117 -21.57 -27.55 0.72
C SER A 117 -21.41 -26.72 2.00
N SER A 118 -22.01 -27.16 3.12
CA SER A 118 -21.94 -26.43 4.40
C SER A 118 -20.50 -26.06 4.81
N GLU A 119 -19.54 -26.95 4.56
CA GLU A 119 -18.11 -26.71 4.80
C GLU A 119 -17.51 -25.56 3.97
N ASN A 120 -17.95 -25.41 2.71
CA ASN A 120 -17.47 -24.33 1.84
C ASN A 120 -18.19 -22.99 2.15
N ALA A 121 -19.43 -23.05 2.65
CA ALA A 121 -20.17 -21.86 3.09
C ALA A 121 -19.51 -21.22 4.32
N ASP A 122 -19.06 -22.04 5.28
CA ASP A 122 -18.32 -21.55 6.46
C ASP A 122 -16.98 -20.91 6.06
N ARG A 123 -16.26 -21.48 5.08
CA ARG A 123 -15.00 -20.92 4.55
C ARG A 123 -15.18 -19.62 3.77
N CYS A 124 -16.35 -19.40 3.20
CA CYS A 124 -16.72 -18.17 2.51
C CYS A 124 -17.16 -17.06 3.47
N SER A 125 -17.63 -17.42 4.68
CA SER A 125 -18.00 -16.44 5.70
C SER A 125 -16.81 -15.70 6.32
N ASP A 126 -15.63 -16.35 6.39
CA ASP A 126 -14.37 -15.76 6.85
C ASP A 126 -13.20 -16.24 5.96
N LEU A 127 -13.05 -15.56 4.82
CA LEU A 127 -12.00 -15.82 3.83
C LEU A 127 -10.62 -15.44 4.36
N THR A 128 -10.06 -16.33 5.17
CA THR A 128 -8.69 -16.19 5.68
C THR A 128 -7.65 -16.63 4.65
N LEU A 129 -6.39 -16.19 4.84
CA LEU A 129 -5.24 -16.64 4.03
C LEU A 129 -5.11 -18.16 3.93
N ASN A 130 -5.58 -18.91 4.94
CA ASN A 130 -5.53 -20.37 4.93
C ASN A 130 -6.56 -20.95 3.94
N SER A 131 -7.75 -20.35 3.90
CA SER A 131 -8.82 -20.81 3.03
C SER A 131 -8.66 -20.38 1.58
N ALA A 132 -7.97 -19.27 1.29
CA ALA A 132 -7.87 -18.70 -0.06
C ALA A 132 -7.41 -19.68 -1.17
N SER A 133 -6.70 -20.78 -0.85
CA SER A 133 -6.35 -21.79 -1.85
C SER A 133 -7.55 -22.54 -2.43
N PHE A 134 -8.71 -22.58 -1.75
CA PHE A 134 -9.91 -23.25 -2.27
C PHE A 134 -10.47 -22.53 -3.51
N LEU A 135 -10.26 -21.22 -3.61
CA LEU A 135 -10.68 -20.41 -4.75
C LEU A 135 -10.01 -20.83 -6.06
N LEU A 136 -8.92 -21.59 -5.95
CA LEU A 136 -8.11 -22.08 -7.06
C LEU A 136 -8.30 -23.59 -7.31
N LYS A 137 -9.25 -24.23 -6.64
CA LYS A 137 -9.41 -25.68 -6.68
C LYS A 137 -10.02 -26.19 -7.99
N ASN A 138 -10.77 -25.37 -8.74
CA ASN A 138 -11.41 -25.85 -9.97
C ASN A 138 -10.39 -26.07 -11.09
N VAL A 139 -9.37 -25.21 -11.17
CA VAL A 139 -8.31 -25.25 -12.19
C VAL A 139 -7.11 -26.06 -11.71
N LEU A 140 -6.68 -25.90 -10.45
CA LEU A 140 -5.47 -26.57 -9.95
C LEU A 140 -5.76 -27.89 -9.22
N GLY A 141 -7.03 -28.22 -8.96
CA GLY A 141 -7.42 -29.43 -8.25
C GLY A 141 -6.72 -29.56 -6.90
N GLN A 142 -6.17 -30.74 -6.65
CA GLN A 142 -5.47 -31.08 -5.41
C GLN A 142 -4.18 -30.26 -5.19
N SER A 143 -3.58 -29.73 -6.26
CA SER A 143 -2.32 -28.98 -6.21
C SER A 143 -2.50 -27.50 -5.84
N SER A 144 -3.74 -27.02 -5.74
CA SER A 144 -4.09 -25.63 -5.42
C SER A 144 -3.44 -25.13 -4.13
N SER A 145 -3.48 -25.92 -3.06
CA SER A 145 -2.89 -25.57 -1.76
C SER A 145 -1.37 -25.41 -1.84
N THR A 146 -0.67 -26.35 -2.50
CA THR A 146 0.79 -26.30 -2.64
C THR A 146 1.24 -25.09 -3.46
N ILE A 147 0.58 -24.81 -4.59
CA ILE A 147 0.94 -23.70 -5.47
C ILE A 147 0.62 -22.36 -4.80
N TYR A 148 -0.53 -22.25 -4.13
CA TYR A 148 -0.86 -21.07 -3.33
C TYR A 148 0.16 -20.83 -2.21
N ALA A 149 0.59 -21.89 -1.50
CA ALA A 149 1.59 -21.79 -0.44
C ALA A 149 2.96 -21.32 -0.97
N ILE A 150 3.43 -21.89 -2.09
CA ILE A 150 4.69 -21.46 -2.74
C ILE A 150 4.61 -19.99 -3.14
N ALA A 151 3.48 -19.56 -3.70
CA ALA A 151 3.30 -18.18 -4.10
C ALA A 151 3.19 -17.21 -2.91
N LEU A 152 2.50 -17.60 -1.85
CA LEU A 152 2.42 -16.82 -0.61
C LEU A 152 3.81 -16.64 0.00
N LEU A 153 4.62 -17.70 0.03
CA LEU A 153 6.03 -17.63 0.44
C LEU A 153 6.86 -16.69 -0.46
N ALA A 154 6.70 -16.80 -1.78
CA ALA A 154 7.38 -15.93 -2.73
C ALA A 154 6.99 -14.44 -2.55
N SER A 155 5.72 -14.16 -2.28
CA SER A 155 5.21 -12.83 -1.97
C SER A 155 5.82 -12.27 -0.68
N GLY A 156 5.88 -13.06 0.39
CA GLY A 156 6.52 -12.67 1.65
C GLY A 156 8.01 -12.31 1.50
N GLN A 157 8.73 -13.05 0.64
CA GLN A 157 10.10 -12.69 0.29
C GLN A 157 10.19 -11.39 -0.50
N SER A 158 9.23 -11.11 -1.39
CA SER A 158 9.15 -9.84 -2.12
C SER A 158 8.98 -8.67 -1.16
N SER A 159 7.97 -8.75 -0.28
CA SER A 159 7.69 -7.74 0.75
C SER A 159 8.91 -7.46 1.62
N THR A 160 9.69 -8.49 1.99
CA THR A 160 10.88 -8.24 2.82
C THR A 160 11.94 -7.38 2.10
N ILE A 161 12.16 -7.61 0.80
CA ILE A 161 13.13 -6.79 0.04
C ILE A 161 12.65 -5.34 0.00
N THR A 162 11.41 -5.13 -0.42
CA THR A 162 10.75 -3.81 -0.48
C THR A 162 10.83 -3.09 0.87
N GLY A 163 10.47 -3.77 1.96
CA GLY A 163 10.51 -3.22 3.32
C GLY A 163 11.92 -2.85 3.77
N THR A 164 12.93 -3.67 3.47
CA THR A 164 14.32 -3.32 3.83
C THR A 164 14.84 -2.12 3.05
N TYR A 165 14.46 -1.94 1.78
CA TYR A 165 14.84 -0.75 1.01
C TYR A 165 14.08 0.49 1.45
N ALA A 166 12.75 0.40 1.62
CA ALA A 166 11.94 1.51 2.11
C ALA A 166 12.44 2.00 3.48
N GLY A 167 12.67 1.07 4.41
CA GLY A 167 13.23 1.37 5.73
C GLY A 167 14.62 2.01 5.67
N GLN A 168 15.44 1.69 4.67
CA GLN A 168 16.72 2.38 4.46
C GLN A 168 16.52 3.85 4.16
N TYR A 169 15.67 4.16 3.19
CA TYR A 169 15.47 5.53 2.73
C TYR A 169 14.79 6.37 3.81
N ILE A 170 13.85 5.78 4.55
CA ILE A 170 13.19 6.45 5.67
C ILE A 170 14.20 6.70 6.81
N MET A 171 14.99 5.71 7.24
CA MET A 171 15.98 5.91 8.31
C MET A 171 17.07 6.90 7.94
N GLN A 172 17.60 6.84 6.72
CA GLN A 172 18.65 7.76 6.26
C GLN A 172 18.10 9.16 5.98
N GLY A 173 16.86 9.26 5.49
CA GLY A 173 16.23 10.53 5.16
C GLY A 173 15.67 11.28 6.37
N PHE A 174 14.98 10.58 7.28
CA PHE A 174 14.30 11.21 8.43
C PHE A 174 15.11 11.18 9.73
N LEU A 175 15.88 10.13 9.98
CA LEU A 175 16.58 9.93 11.25
C LEU A 175 18.11 10.12 11.14
N ASP A 176 18.64 10.29 9.92
CA ASP A 176 20.08 10.23 9.58
C ASP A 176 20.81 9.02 10.21
N LEU A 177 20.09 7.91 10.42
CA LEU A 177 20.62 6.70 11.05
C LEU A 177 21.20 5.77 9.99
N LYS A 178 22.54 5.72 9.93
CA LYS A 178 23.29 4.83 9.02
C LYS A 178 23.54 3.47 9.68
N MET A 179 22.58 2.57 9.56
CA MET A 179 22.75 1.17 10.00
C MET A 179 23.31 0.28 8.89
N LYS A 180 24.13 -0.71 9.26
CA LYS A 180 24.60 -1.77 8.36
C LYS A 180 23.40 -2.57 7.84
N LYS A 181 23.43 -2.97 6.54
CA LYS A 181 22.33 -3.67 5.85
C LYS A 181 21.86 -4.94 6.60
N TRP A 182 22.80 -5.74 7.11
CA TRP A 182 22.49 -6.98 7.83
C TRP A 182 21.79 -6.71 9.17
N LEU A 183 22.30 -5.74 9.94
CA LEU A 183 21.70 -5.38 11.23
C LEU A 183 20.28 -4.83 11.04
N ARG A 184 20.07 -3.94 10.06
CA ARG A 184 18.73 -3.43 9.72
C ARG A 184 17.76 -4.58 9.39
N ASN A 185 18.17 -5.48 8.50
CA ASN A 185 17.32 -6.62 8.09
C ASN A 185 17.03 -7.57 9.27
N LEU A 186 17.99 -7.79 10.16
CA LEU A 186 17.76 -8.61 11.36
C LEU A 186 16.76 -7.92 12.29
N THR A 187 16.98 -6.65 12.62
CA THR A 187 16.10 -5.90 13.54
C THR A 187 14.67 -5.80 13.01
N THR A 188 14.47 -5.39 11.75
CA THR A 188 13.12 -5.25 11.19
C THR A 188 12.40 -6.59 11.06
N ARG A 189 13.13 -7.67 10.75
CA ARG A 189 12.56 -9.02 10.73
C ARG A 189 12.23 -9.55 12.12
N CYS A 190 13.08 -9.32 13.12
CA CYS A 190 12.77 -9.73 14.50
C CYS A 190 11.52 -9.02 15.01
N ILE A 191 11.42 -7.70 14.80
CA ILE A 191 10.25 -6.91 15.20
C ILE A 191 8.97 -7.36 14.48
N ALA A 192 9.05 -7.81 13.23
CA ALA A 192 7.88 -8.29 12.49
C ALA A 192 7.52 -9.75 12.79
N ILE A 193 8.50 -10.65 12.81
CA ILE A 193 8.28 -12.10 12.89
C ILE A 193 7.99 -12.55 14.33
N ILE A 194 8.70 -12.00 15.33
CA ILE A 194 8.54 -12.47 16.72
C ILE A 194 7.10 -12.24 17.22
N PRO A 195 6.52 -11.03 17.13
CA PRO A 195 5.14 -10.82 17.58
C PRO A 195 4.14 -11.62 16.76
N SER A 196 4.35 -11.71 15.45
CA SER A 196 3.48 -12.49 14.56
C SER A 196 3.49 -13.98 14.89
N LEU A 197 4.67 -14.54 15.18
CA LEU A 197 4.82 -15.93 15.56
C LEU A 197 4.17 -16.20 16.92
N VAL A 198 4.37 -15.34 17.92
CA VAL A 198 3.74 -15.48 19.24
C VAL A 198 2.22 -15.45 19.13
N VAL A 199 1.66 -14.48 18.41
CA VAL A 199 0.20 -14.36 18.21
C VAL A 199 -0.35 -15.55 17.43
N SER A 200 0.38 -16.05 16.42
CA SER A 200 -0.02 -17.23 15.64
C SER A 200 0.03 -18.53 16.45
N ILE A 201 1.02 -18.71 17.33
CA ILE A 201 1.11 -19.88 18.21
C ILE A 201 -0.05 -19.90 19.23
N ILE A 202 -0.40 -18.75 19.81
CA ILE A 202 -1.44 -18.66 20.83
C ILE A 202 -2.85 -18.66 20.22
N GLY A 203 -3.05 -17.88 19.16
CA GLY A 203 -4.37 -17.60 18.56
C GLY A 203 -4.68 -18.38 17.28
N GLY A 204 -3.75 -19.21 16.79
CA GLY A 204 -3.92 -19.99 15.56
C GLY A 204 -4.17 -19.12 14.32
N SER A 205 -4.93 -19.68 13.37
CA SER A 205 -5.30 -19.01 12.11
C SER A 205 -6.12 -17.74 12.33
N SER A 206 -7.03 -17.73 13.31
CA SER A 206 -7.84 -16.55 13.65
C SER A 206 -6.98 -15.41 14.22
N GLY A 207 -6.02 -15.74 15.10
CA GLY A 207 -5.05 -14.77 15.62
C GLY A 207 -4.21 -14.13 14.51
N ALA A 208 -3.73 -14.94 13.55
CA ALA A 208 -2.99 -14.44 12.40
C ALA A 208 -3.85 -13.51 11.51
N GLY A 209 -5.11 -13.86 11.26
CA GLY A 209 -6.06 -13.01 10.53
C GLY A 209 -6.27 -11.65 11.21
N ARG A 210 -6.50 -11.65 12.53
CA ARG A 210 -6.63 -10.42 13.32
C ARG A 210 -5.37 -9.55 13.27
N LEU A 211 -4.20 -10.17 13.29
CA LEU A 211 -2.94 -9.42 13.19
C LEU A 211 -2.78 -8.73 11.83
N ILE A 212 -3.24 -9.36 10.74
CA ILE A 212 -3.26 -8.73 9.41
C ILE A 212 -4.16 -7.50 9.41
N ILE A 213 -5.34 -7.59 10.02
CA ILE A 213 -6.26 -6.45 10.15
C ILE A 213 -5.59 -5.31 10.95
N ILE A 214 -4.97 -5.62 12.08
CA ILE A 214 -4.23 -4.63 12.90
C ILE A 214 -3.10 -3.98 12.11
N ALA A 215 -2.34 -4.76 11.34
CA ALA A 215 -1.28 -4.23 10.48
C ALA A 215 -1.82 -3.24 9.44
N SER A 216 -3.00 -3.52 8.85
CA SER A 216 -3.69 -2.60 7.94
C SER A 216 -4.17 -1.33 8.64
N MET A 217 -4.60 -1.41 9.90
CA MET A 217 -4.95 -0.23 10.71
C MET A 217 -3.73 0.67 10.96
N ILE A 218 -2.57 0.08 11.30
CA ILE A 218 -1.31 0.83 11.46
C ILE A 218 -0.92 1.51 10.15
N LEU A 219 -1.02 0.81 9.02
CA LEU A 219 -0.74 1.38 7.70
C LEU A 219 -1.63 2.59 7.38
N SER A 220 -2.91 2.50 7.76
CA SER A 220 -3.91 3.57 7.57
C SER A 220 -3.57 4.82 8.40
N PHE A 221 -2.99 4.65 9.59
CA PHE A 221 -2.49 5.74 10.42
C PHE A 221 -1.28 6.44 9.79
N GLU A 222 -0.36 5.69 9.17
CA GLU A 222 0.85 6.23 8.55
C GLU A 222 0.58 6.98 7.23
N LEU A 223 -0.50 6.60 6.53
CA LEU A 223 -0.75 7.05 5.15
C LEU A 223 -0.85 8.57 4.99
N PRO A 224 -1.62 9.33 5.80
CA PRO A 224 -1.73 10.79 5.64
C PRO A 224 -0.39 11.51 5.82
N PHE A 225 0.46 11.01 6.73
CA PHE A 225 1.79 11.58 6.99
C PHE A 225 2.76 11.41 5.82
N ALA A 226 2.57 10.39 4.98
CA ALA A 226 3.34 10.21 3.75
C ALA A 226 2.72 10.95 2.56
N LEU A 227 1.39 10.90 2.44
CA LEU A 227 0.67 11.40 1.26
C LEU A 227 0.61 12.94 1.22
N ILE A 228 0.38 13.60 2.36
CA ILE A 228 0.29 15.08 2.41
C ILE A 228 1.61 15.73 1.96
N PRO A 229 2.80 15.38 2.52
CA PRO A 229 4.05 15.95 2.06
C PRO A 229 4.32 15.67 0.58
N LEU A 230 4.00 14.47 0.09
CA LEU A 230 4.17 14.13 -1.31
C LEU A 230 3.34 15.05 -2.22
N LEU A 231 2.06 15.25 -1.91
CA LEU A 231 1.17 16.14 -2.68
C LEU A 231 1.67 17.58 -2.65
N LYS A 232 2.09 18.08 -1.48
CA LYS A 232 2.61 19.44 -1.34
C LYS A 232 3.92 19.66 -2.09
N PHE A 233 4.87 18.73 -1.96
CA PHE A 233 6.16 18.84 -2.64
C PHE A 233 6.00 18.73 -4.16
N SER A 234 5.13 17.85 -4.63
CA SER A 234 4.80 17.73 -6.07
C SER A 234 4.07 18.96 -6.62
N SER A 235 3.32 19.65 -5.75
CA SER A 235 2.55 20.86 -6.10
C SER A 235 3.37 22.16 -6.08
N SER A 236 4.53 22.17 -5.42
CA SER A 236 5.29 23.39 -5.17
C SER A 236 6.27 23.72 -6.31
N ALA A 237 6.12 24.92 -6.89
CA ALA A 237 7.07 25.46 -7.85
C ALA A 237 8.48 25.63 -7.24
N THR A 238 8.56 25.88 -5.94
CA THR A 238 9.81 26.06 -5.19
C THR A 238 10.61 24.76 -5.04
N LYS A 239 9.94 23.60 -5.20
CA LYS A 239 10.53 22.26 -5.10
C LYS A 239 10.76 21.63 -6.48
N MET A 240 9.79 21.75 -7.38
CA MET A 240 9.80 21.10 -8.71
C MET A 240 10.33 22.00 -9.84
N GLY A 241 10.44 23.32 -9.61
CA GLY A 241 10.91 24.27 -10.61
C GLY A 241 10.06 24.25 -11.89
N PRO A 242 10.66 24.23 -13.09
CA PRO A 242 9.94 24.22 -14.37
C PRO A 242 9.20 22.90 -14.67
N HIS A 243 9.45 21.85 -13.89
CA HIS A 243 8.80 20.54 -14.02
C HIS A 243 7.57 20.38 -13.10
N LYS A 244 6.96 21.49 -12.69
CA LYS A 244 5.74 21.48 -11.90
C LYS A 244 4.61 20.78 -12.66
N ASN A 245 3.84 19.95 -11.97
CA ASN A 245 2.66 19.31 -12.52
C ASN A 245 1.64 20.34 -13.03
N SER A 246 0.94 19.99 -14.12
CA SER A 246 -0.17 20.78 -14.64
C SER A 246 -1.24 20.98 -13.57
N THR A 247 -1.90 22.15 -13.58
CA THR A 247 -2.95 22.51 -12.62
C THR A 247 -4.06 21.46 -12.55
N TYR A 248 -4.40 20.80 -13.67
CA TYR A 248 -5.38 19.72 -13.69
C TYR A 248 -4.93 18.50 -12.87
N VAL A 249 -3.69 18.03 -13.07
CA VAL A 249 -3.13 16.88 -12.33
C VAL A 249 -3.04 17.20 -10.85
N LEU A 250 -2.70 18.44 -10.50
CA LEU A 250 -2.63 18.92 -9.13
C LEU A 250 -3.99 18.88 -8.45
N VAL A 251 -5.03 19.47 -9.07
CA VAL A 251 -6.39 19.49 -8.53
C VAL A 251 -6.92 18.06 -8.33
N VAL A 252 -6.77 17.20 -9.34
CA VAL A 252 -7.20 15.79 -9.26
C VAL A 252 -6.45 15.04 -8.16
N SER A 253 -5.12 15.21 -8.06
CA SER A 253 -4.31 14.54 -7.03
C SER A 253 -4.68 14.99 -5.61
N TRP A 254 -5.03 16.27 -5.42
CA TRP A 254 -5.52 16.78 -4.14
C TRP A 254 -6.90 16.26 -3.78
N ILE A 255 -7.83 16.19 -4.74
CA ILE A 255 -9.18 15.62 -4.52
C ILE A 255 -9.06 14.15 -4.12
N LEU A 256 -8.30 13.35 -4.89
CA LEU A 256 -8.09 11.93 -4.58
C LEU A 256 -7.37 11.75 -3.24
N GLY A 257 -6.33 12.55 -2.99
CA GLY A 257 -5.58 12.52 -1.73
C GLY A 257 -6.44 12.86 -0.52
N ALA A 258 -7.24 13.93 -0.60
CA ALA A 258 -8.18 14.30 0.45
C ALA A 258 -9.24 13.22 0.67
N GLY A 259 -9.76 12.60 -0.40
CA GLY A 259 -10.68 11.48 -0.31
C GLY A 259 -10.07 10.28 0.42
N ILE A 260 -8.85 9.87 0.04
CA ILE A 260 -8.13 8.77 0.70
C ILE A 260 -7.89 9.09 2.19
N ILE A 261 -7.42 10.30 2.51
CA ILE A 261 -7.19 10.71 3.91
C ILE A 261 -8.49 10.70 4.71
N GLY A 262 -9.58 11.23 4.15
CA GLY A 262 -10.90 11.24 4.80
C GLY A 262 -11.41 9.82 5.08
N ILE A 263 -11.30 8.93 4.09
CA ILE A 263 -11.68 7.51 4.23
C ILE A 263 -10.83 6.82 5.30
N ASN A 264 -9.52 7.09 5.35
CA ASN A 264 -8.62 6.49 6.35
C ASN A 264 -8.94 6.99 7.77
N ILE A 265 -9.20 8.29 7.94
CA ILE A 265 -9.62 8.84 9.24
C ILE A 265 -10.95 8.23 9.68
N TYR A 266 -11.90 8.10 8.75
CA TYR A 266 -13.18 7.44 9.03
C TYR A 266 -12.98 6.00 9.49
N TYR A 267 -12.26 5.19 8.72
CA TYR A 267 -11.99 3.78 9.04
C TYR A 267 -11.28 3.59 10.37
N LEU A 268 -10.27 4.42 10.65
CA LEU A 268 -9.53 4.35 11.89
C LEU A 268 -10.42 4.75 13.09
N SER A 269 -11.30 5.74 12.91
CA SER A 269 -12.27 6.14 13.93
C SER A 269 -13.34 5.07 14.17
N THR A 270 -13.95 4.53 13.12
CA THR A 270 -15.00 3.50 13.24
C THR A 270 -14.44 2.18 13.75
N GLY A 271 -13.30 1.73 13.23
CA GLY A 271 -12.65 0.49 13.67
C GLY A 271 -12.24 0.54 15.14
N PHE A 272 -11.76 1.70 15.61
CA PHE A 272 -11.49 1.89 17.04
C PHE A 272 -12.77 1.89 17.89
N VAL A 273 -13.81 2.60 17.46
CA VAL A 273 -15.10 2.65 18.19
C VAL A 273 -15.75 1.27 18.26
N GLU A 274 -15.75 0.51 17.17
CA GLU A 274 -16.25 -0.87 17.14
C GLU A 274 -15.46 -1.79 18.08
N TRP A 275 -14.13 -1.69 18.08
CA TRP A 275 -13.29 -2.43 19.03
C TRP A 275 -13.63 -2.04 20.48
N LEU A 276 -13.81 -0.76 20.77
CA LEU A 276 -14.14 -0.27 22.11
C LEU A 276 -15.50 -0.79 22.62
N ILE A 277 -16.50 -0.90 21.74
CA ILE A 277 -17.85 -1.36 22.07
C ILE A 277 -17.93 -2.89 22.12
N GLY A 278 -17.22 -3.58 21.22
CA GLY A 278 -17.29 -5.04 21.05
C GLY A 278 -16.37 -5.84 21.97
N ASN A 279 -15.46 -5.19 22.70
CA ASN A 279 -14.60 -5.88 23.65
C ASN A 279 -15.38 -6.33 24.88
N GLY A 280 -15.26 -7.61 25.23
CA GLY A 280 -15.79 -8.20 26.49
C GLY A 280 -15.10 -7.70 27.77
N LEU A 281 -14.43 -6.54 27.71
CA LEU A 281 -13.79 -5.89 28.84
C LEU A 281 -14.86 -5.25 29.75
N PRO A 282 -14.58 -5.13 31.06
CA PRO A 282 -15.49 -4.46 31.98
C PRO A 282 -15.73 -3.01 31.55
N LYS A 283 -16.97 -2.52 31.67
CA LYS A 283 -17.39 -1.17 31.22
C LYS A 283 -16.48 -0.05 31.74
N VAL A 284 -15.94 -0.22 32.94
CA VAL A 284 -14.97 0.70 33.57
C VAL A 284 -13.65 0.74 32.79
N ALA A 285 -13.12 -0.40 32.36
CA ALA A 285 -11.90 -0.45 31.54
C ALA A 285 -12.12 0.19 30.16
N ASN A 286 -13.27 -0.05 29.52
CA ASN A 286 -13.60 0.60 28.25
C ASN A 286 -13.71 2.13 28.41
N ALA A 287 -14.23 2.62 29.54
CA ALA A 287 -14.28 4.05 29.82
C ALA A 287 -12.87 4.65 29.98
N PHE A 288 -11.96 4.00 30.71
CA PHE A 288 -10.57 4.44 30.83
C PHE A 288 -9.81 4.44 29.50
N ILE A 289 -9.99 3.39 28.70
CA ILE A 289 -9.37 3.29 27.37
C ILE A 289 -9.92 4.38 26.45
N GLY A 290 -11.24 4.62 26.46
CA GLY A 290 -11.86 5.70 25.70
C GLY A 290 -11.29 7.07 26.09
N ILE A 291 -11.21 7.37 27.39
CA ILE A 291 -10.65 8.64 27.89
C ILE A 291 -9.21 8.87 27.42
N LEU A 292 -8.41 7.81 27.25
CA LEU A 292 -7.04 7.92 26.75
C LEU A 292 -6.96 8.06 25.22
N VAL A 293 -7.75 7.27 24.49
CA VAL A 293 -7.61 7.17 23.03
C VAL A 293 -8.35 8.29 22.29
N PHE A 294 -9.49 8.79 22.78
CA PHE A 294 -10.20 9.90 22.14
C PHE A 294 -9.35 11.18 22.02
N PRO A 295 -8.63 11.64 23.07
CA PRO A 295 -7.68 12.74 22.95
C PRO A 295 -6.54 12.45 21.96
N LEU A 296 -6.01 11.22 21.95
CA LEU A 296 -4.97 10.79 21.02
C LEU A 296 -5.45 10.87 19.56
N MET A 297 -6.69 10.45 19.32
CA MET A 297 -7.36 10.57 18.02
C MET A 297 -7.54 12.03 17.60
N ALA A 298 -7.96 12.89 18.53
CA ALA A 298 -8.10 14.31 18.27
C ALA A 298 -6.74 14.95 17.94
N VAL A 299 -5.68 14.60 18.66
CA VAL A 299 -4.30 15.03 18.36
C VAL A 299 -3.87 14.54 16.98
N TYR A 300 -4.17 13.30 16.61
CA TYR A 300 -3.89 12.76 15.28
C TYR A 300 -4.59 13.57 14.18
N ILE A 301 -5.90 13.80 14.31
CA ILE A 301 -6.67 14.58 13.33
C ILE A 301 -6.13 16.01 13.24
N LEU A 302 -5.85 16.65 14.38
CA LEU A 302 -5.25 17.98 14.43
C LEU A 302 -3.87 18.02 13.78
N ALA A 303 -3.05 16.99 13.95
CA ALA A 303 -1.74 16.88 13.30
C ALA A 303 -1.88 16.75 11.77
N VAL A 304 -2.85 15.97 11.29
CA VAL A 304 -3.15 15.84 9.86
C VAL A 304 -3.63 17.17 9.26
N ILE A 305 -4.54 17.86 9.96
CA ILE A 305 -5.02 19.20 9.58
C ILE A 305 -3.85 20.20 9.55
N TYR A 306 -3.05 20.22 10.61
CA TYR A 306 -1.88 21.09 10.71
C TYR A 306 -0.91 20.85 9.55
N LEU A 307 -0.59 19.60 9.23
CA LEU A 307 0.30 19.26 8.11
C LEU A 307 -0.26 19.69 6.74
N THR A 308 -1.59 19.61 6.59
CA THR A 308 -2.29 20.04 5.37
C THR A 308 -2.17 21.54 5.15
N PHE A 309 -2.35 22.35 6.21
CA PHE A 309 -2.31 23.81 6.11
C PHE A 309 -0.92 24.44 6.31
N ARG A 310 0.05 23.69 6.84
CA ARG A 310 1.42 24.16 7.03
C ARG A 310 1.98 24.63 5.69
N LYS A 311 2.51 25.86 5.62
CA LYS A 311 3.15 26.36 4.38
C LYS A 311 4.58 25.81 4.26
N ASP A 312 4.94 25.34 3.08
CA ASP A 312 6.32 24.92 2.78
C ASP A 312 7.11 26.11 2.25
N VAL A 313 8.08 26.58 3.06
CA VAL A 313 8.84 27.82 2.78
C VAL A 313 10.23 27.53 2.21
N VAL A 314 10.71 26.29 2.32
CA VAL A 314 12.09 25.92 1.97
C VAL A 314 12.22 25.65 0.47
N ALA A 315 13.01 26.43 -0.24
CA ALA A 315 13.39 26.16 -1.63
C ALA A 315 14.43 25.04 -1.70
N THR A 316 14.21 24.03 -2.56
CA THR A 316 15.22 22.98 -2.85
C THR A 316 15.51 22.83 -4.34
N PHE A 317 14.79 23.54 -5.22
CA PHE A 317 15.17 23.62 -6.61
C PHE A 317 16.42 24.51 -6.74
N ILE A 318 17.52 23.93 -7.21
CA ILE A 318 18.75 24.66 -7.55
C ILE A 318 18.75 24.80 -9.07
N ASP A 319 18.70 26.04 -9.55
CA ASP A 319 18.76 26.32 -10.98
C ASP A 319 20.14 25.88 -11.53
N PRO A 320 20.20 24.99 -12.55
CA PRO A 320 21.47 24.57 -13.13
C PRO A 320 22.31 25.74 -13.70
N THR A 321 21.70 26.88 -14.03
CA THR A 321 22.41 28.10 -14.46
C THR A 321 23.09 28.87 -13.32
N SER A 322 22.72 28.60 -12.05
CA SER A 322 23.36 29.19 -10.88
C SER A 322 24.66 28.48 -10.46
N LEU A 323 24.87 27.24 -10.93
CA LEU A 323 26.09 26.44 -10.70
C LEU A 323 27.23 26.82 -11.65
N THR A 324 26.93 27.27 -12.87
CA THR A 324 27.95 27.69 -13.85
C THR A 324 28.67 28.97 -13.42
N TRP A 325 28.03 29.86 -12.65
CA TRP A 325 28.67 31.06 -12.09
C TRP A 325 29.57 30.78 -10.86
N ARG A 326 29.35 29.70 -10.11
CA ARG A 326 30.22 29.31 -8.96
C ARG A 326 31.38 28.39 -9.34
N LEU A 327 31.37 27.84 -10.55
CA LEU A 327 32.43 26.97 -11.07
C LEU A 327 33.12 27.64 -12.28
N ARG A 328 33.61 28.88 -12.12
CA ARG A 328 34.75 29.30 -12.96
C ARG A 328 35.94 28.42 -12.55
N PRO A 329 36.52 27.62 -13.46
CA PRO A 329 37.68 26.82 -13.12
C PRO A 329 38.85 27.76 -12.82
N ILE A 330 39.35 27.71 -11.60
CA ILE A 330 40.74 28.09 -11.31
C ILE A 330 41.58 26.91 -11.76
N VAL A 331 41.82 26.79 -13.07
CA VAL A 331 42.87 25.93 -13.62
C VAL A 331 43.55 26.73 -14.72
N PRO A 332 44.87 26.97 -14.64
CA PRO A 332 45.57 27.77 -15.63
C PRO A 332 45.66 27.01 -16.96
N SER A 333 45.60 27.77 -18.03
CA SER A 333 45.99 27.33 -19.38
C SER A 333 47.42 26.79 -19.36
N ILE A 334 47.60 25.51 -19.66
CA ILE A 334 48.90 24.97 -20.07
C ILE A 334 48.83 24.74 -21.57
N SER A 335 49.50 25.63 -22.28
CA SER A 335 49.93 25.51 -23.66
C SER A 335 51.10 24.52 -23.76
N SER A 336 50.97 23.54 -24.67
CA SER A 336 52.03 23.02 -25.54
C SER A 336 51.47 21.84 -26.33
#